data_AF-A0A8S2YU99-F1
#
_entry.id   AF-A0A8S2YU99-F1
#
_cell.length_a   1.000
_cell.length_b   1.000
_cell.length_c   1.000
_cell.angle_alpha   90.00
_cell.angle_beta   90.00
_cell.angle_gamma   90.00
#
_symmetry.space_group_name_H-M   'P 1'
#
loop_
_entity.id
_entity.type
_entity.pdbx_description
1 polymer ?
#
loop_
_entity_poly.entity_id
_entity_poly.type
_entity_poly.pdbx_seq_one_letter_code
_entity_poly.pdbx_strand_id
1 'polypeptide(L)' 'LSLFGCGTYFSFEPSVSLHYSPFSSVWANSLFGKRLSCLLLCEIIDDPAYVKCATE' A
#
# COMPACT_ATOMS: atom_id res chain seq x y z
N LEU A 1 -6.41 -17.54 -10.62
CA LEU A 1 -7.49 -16.56 -10.36
C LEU A 1 -6.96 -15.50 -9.41
N SER A 2 -6.94 -14.23 -9.80
CA SER A 2 -6.88 -13.12 -8.85
C SER A 2 -8.30 -12.61 -8.70
N LEU A 3 -8.91 -12.75 -7.51
CA LEU A 3 -10.31 -12.38 -7.26
C LEU A 3 -10.57 -10.89 -7.54
N PHE A 4 -9.55 -10.05 -7.35
CA PHE A 4 -9.65 -8.60 -7.46
C PHE A 4 -8.89 -8.03 -8.69
N GLY A 5 -8.30 -8.90 -9.52
CA GLY A 5 -7.46 -8.50 -10.65
C GLY A 5 -6.00 -8.23 -10.27
N CYS A 6 -5.20 -7.81 -11.25
CA CYS A 6 -3.80 -7.42 -11.05
C CYS A 6 -3.70 -5.90 -11.05
N GLY A 7 -3.14 -5.32 -9.98
CA GLY A 7 -2.99 -3.88 -9.83
C GLY A 7 -2.37 -3.53 -8.48
N THR A 8 -2.10 -2.24 -8.28
CA THR A 8 -1.69 -1.69 -6.99
C THR A 8 -2.93 -1.24 -6.24
N TYR A 9 -3.13 -1.76 -5.03
CA TYR A 9 -4.31 -1.47 -4.21
C TYR A 9 -3.98 -0.38 -3.20
N PHE A 10 -4.92 0.55 -3.02
CA PHE A 10 -4.81 1.67 -2.09
C PHE A 10 -6.04 1.72 -1.19
N SER A 11 -5.90 2.33 -0.02
CA SER A 11 -7.01 2.68 0.88
C SER A 11 -6.81 4.09 1.38
N PHE A 12 -7.90 4.87 1.43
CA PHE A 12 -7.92 6.17 2.10
C PHE A 12 -7.96 6.03 3.62
N GLU A 13 -8.37 4.88 4.15
CA GLU A 13 -8.38 4.59 5.58
C GLU A 13 -7.08 3.85 5.98
N PRO A 14 -6.22 4.46 6.82
CA PRO A 14 -4.95 3.85 7.22
C PRO A 14 -5.12 2.53 7.97
N SER A 15 -6.23 2.36 8.70
CA SER A 15 -6.55 1.13 9.45
C SER A 15 -6.62 -0.09 8.52
N VAL A 16 -7.19 0.07 7.32
CA VAL A 16 -7.29 -0.99 6.31
C VAL A 16 -5.90 -1.37 5.79
N SER A 17 -5.07 -0.40 5.43
CA SER A 17 -3.70 -0.65 4.95
C SER A 17 -2.81 -1.28 6.03
N LEU A 18 -3.09 -1.03 7.32
CA LEU A 18 -2.35 -1.62 8.43
C LEU A 18 -2.50 -3.14 8.49
N HIS A 19 -3.65 -3.70 8.09
CA HIS A 19 -3.83 -5.14 7.99
C HIS A 19 -2.87 -5.80 6.98
N TYR A 20 -2.41 -5.04 5.99
CA TYR A 20 -1.44 -5.49 4.98
C TYR A 20 0.01 -5.17 5.36
N SER A 21 0.25 -4.55 6.52
CA SER A 21 1.57 -4.10 6.97
C SER A 21 1.95 -4.66 8.34
N PRO A 22 2.01 -5.99 8.52
CA PRO A 22 2.38 -6.58 9.80
C PRO A 22 3.84 -6.26 10.17
N PHE A 23 4.13 -6.25 11.48
CA PHE A 23 5.51 -6.08 11.95
C PHE A 23 6.40 -7.25 11.53
N SER A 24 7.45 -6.96 10.76
CA SER A 24 8.45 -7.93 10.35
C SER A 24 9.82 -7.62 10.95
N SER A 25 10.69 -8.63 11.03
CA SER A 25 12.08 -8.45 11.40
C SER A 25 12.79 -7.63 10.32
N VAL A 26 13.53 -6.61 10.75
CA VAL A 26 14.33 -5.76 9.88
C VAL A 26 15.81 -5.93 10.19
N TRP A 27 16.66 -5.10 9.59
CA TRP A 27 18.09 -5.12 9.84
C TRP A 27 18.41 -5.05 11.35
N ALA A 28 19.19 -6.00 11.84
CA ALA A 28 19.41 -6.21 13.27
C ALA A 28 20.07 -5.02 14.00
N ASN A 29 20.83 -4.22 13.25
CA ASN A 29 21.53 -3.04 13.75
C ASN A 29 20.82 -1.72 13.37
N SER A 30 19.55 -1.81 12.95
CA SER A 30 18.73 -0.64 12.68
C SER A 30 18.56 0.23 13.93
N LEU A 31 18.70 1.55 13.76
CA LEU A 31 18.43 2.53 14.82
C LEU A 31 16.96 2.53 15.28
N PHE A 32 16.04 2.08 14.43
CA PHE A 32 14.60 2.00 14.73
C PHE A 32 14.20 0.70 15.44
N GLY A 33 15.18 -0.13 15.81
CA GLY A 33 14.95 -1.43 16.43
C GLY A 33 14.87 -2.57 15.42
N LYS A 34 14.60 -3.78 15.93
CA LYS A 34 14.71 -5.04 15.16
C LYS A 34 13.45 -5.42 14.41
N ARG A 35 12.32 -4.73 14.63
CA ARG A 35 11.04 -4.99 13.97
C ARG A 35 10.37 -3.70 13.56
N LEU A 36 9.83 -3.66 12.34
CA LEU A 36 9.10 -2.50 11.81
C LEU A 36 7.84 -2.92 11.07
N SER A 37 6.86 -2.04 11.09
CA SER A 37 5.70 -1.98 10.20
C SER A 37 5.73 -0.60 9.53
N CYS A 38 5.39 -0.55 8.25
CA CYS A 38 5.47 0.69 7.46
C CYS A 38 4.23 0.82 6.57
N LEU A 39 3.70 2.03 6.46
CA LEU A 39 2.62 2.39 5.55
C LEU A 39 3.13 3.39 4.51
N LEU A 40 2.66 3.23 3.28
CA LEU A 40 2.88 4.19 2.21
C LEU A 40 1.77 5.24 2.23
N LEU A 41 2.15 6.50 2.23
CA LEU A 41 1.25 7.61 1.91
C LEU A 41 1.55 8.03 0.48
N CYS A 42 0.56 7.88 -0.40
CA CYS A 42 0.73 8.11 -1.83
C CYS A 42 -0.11 9.30 -2.29
N GLU A 43 0.49 10.11 -3.17
CA GLU A 43 -0.27 11.02 -4.03
C GLU A 43 -0.80 10.22 -5.22
N ILE A 44 -2.09 10.36 -5.50
CA ILE A 44 -2.74 9.70 -6.64
C ILE A 44 -2.95 10.77 -7.71
N ILE A 45 -2.33 10.58 -8.87
CA ILE A 45 -2.56 11.42 -10.04
C ILE A 45 -3.78 10.88 -10.77
N ASP A 46 -4.88 11.64 -10.72
CA ASP A 46 -6.09 11.35 -11.47
C ASP A 46 -6.01 12.05 -12.83
N ASP A 47 -5.47 11.34 -13.84
CA ASP A 47 -5.39 11.82 -15.22
C ASP A 47 -6.35 11.03 -16.12
N PRO A 48 -7.44 11.65 -16.60
CA PRO A 48 -8.43 11.00 -17.46
C PRO A 48 -7.86 10.33 -18.72
N ALA A 49 -6.70 10.78 -19.22
CA ALA A 49 -6.04 10.19 -20.40
C ALA A 49 -5.27 8.89 -20.08
N TYR A 50 -4.93 8.65 -18.82
CA TYR A 50 -4.15 7.49 -18.36
C TYR A 50 -4.90 6.58 -17.37
N VAL A 51 -6.10 6.98 -16.95
CA VAL A 51 -7.01 6.15 -16.15
C VAL A 51 -7.59 5.03 -17.01
N LYS A 52 -7.16 3.79 -16.75
CA LYS A 52 -7.64 2.60 -17.49
C LYS A 52 -9.08 2.20 -17.17
N CYS A 53 -9.69 2.79 -16.15
CA CYS A 53 -11.06 2.50 -15.75
C CYS A 53 -11.79 3.83 -15.49
N ALA A 54 -12.24 4.48 -16.56
CA ALA A 54 -13.35 5.40 -16.44
C ALA A 54 -14.61 4.54 -16.17
N THR A 55 -15.21 4.67 -15.00
CA THR A 55 -16.59 4.23 -14.77
C THR A 55 -17.49 5.04 -15.71
N GLU A 56 -18.20 4.35 -16.60
CA GLU A 56 -19.43 4.88 -17.24
C GLU A 56 -20.52 5.10 -16.18
#